data_AF-A0A414ZQ27-F1
#
_entry.id   AF-A0A414ZQ27-F1
#
_cell.length_a   1.000
_cell.length_b   1.000
_cell.length_c   1.000
_cell.angle_alpha   90.00
_cell.angle_beta   90.00
_cell.angle_gamma   90.00
#
_symmetry.space_group_name_H-M   'P 1'
#
loop_
_entity.id
_entity.type
_entity.pdbx_description
1 polymer ?
#
loop_
_entity_poly.entity_id
_entity_poly.type
_entity_poly.pdbx_seq_one_letter_code
_entity_poly.pdbx_strand_id
1 'polypeptide(L)'
;MAVTAAQVKKVVKVASGIIYSQEGNYGSVNRNDNNHGMSIGKCQWNAYWGRALPLLKSIVEKDQEQAKEILGDALYTEIAGSSADAWNRQEREATEEEANAISKLLTTKDGKEVQDDLADADITGYVKNGVKIGLVSLKALAYFADLENQGGSGASSRIAKTAAEATGGAEKVGLEEIHAYALKDATMGQYESRRSKVYEAIKGSNLTDVSHTKTEEKQNTPQKPQETPTGVSKGDIVTFTGGGVYISSTAEYAAKEKDVVSTCKVTAVNEKGTHKYHCISQDGKGVYGWVNAESIKELSSKAHSDPASVSKGDIVTFTGGGVYKSSTAEYASVQKNVTSTCKVTAVNTKGTHPYHCISQDGKGVYGWVNAADVK
;
A
#
# COMPACT_ATOMS: atom_id res chain seq x y z
N MET A 1 2.92 5.70 23.43
CA MET A 1 3.33 6.42 22.20
C MET A 1 2.14 6.48 21.25
N ALA A 2 1.99 7.55 20.47
CA ALA A 2 0.88 7.65 19.52
C ALA A 2 1.19 6.88 18.22
N VAL A 3 0.18 6.20 17.67
CA VAL A 3 0.28 5.50 16.38
C VAL A 3 0.29 6.53 15.26
N THR A 4 1.34 6.53 14.44
CA THR A 4 1.50 7.47 13.32
C THR A 4 0.66 7.08 12.12
N ALA A 5 0.38 8.03 11.23
CA ALA A 5 -0.32 7.76 9.97
C ALA A 5 0.42 6.73 9.08
N ALA A 6 1.76 6.75 9.10
CA ALA A 6 2.58 5.77 8.38
C ALA A 6 2.42 4.36 8.96
N GLN A 7 2.36 4.24 10.29
CA GLN A 7 2.06 2.96 10.95
C GLN A 7 0.65 2.47 10.63
N VAL A 8 -0.36 3.35 10.62
CA VAL A 8 -1.73 2.99 10.19
C VAL A 8 -1.73 2.40 8.79
N LYS A 9 -1.03 3.01 7.82
CA LYS A 9 -0.94 2.47 6.45
C LYS A 9 -0.32 1.06 6.40
N LYS A 10 0.74 0.82 7.19
CA LYS A 10 1.35 -0.53 7.29
C LYS A 10 0.36 -1.54 7.85
N VAL A 11 -0.38 -1.17 8.89
CA VAL A 11 -1.41 -2.02 9.49
C VAL A 11 -2.51 -2.32 8.47
N VAL A 12 -3.03 -1.31 7.78
CA VAL A 12 -4.06 -1.47 6.73
C VAL A 12 -3.58 -2.46 5.67
N LYS A 13 -2.37 -2.31 5.15
CA LYS A 13 -1.82 -3.22 4.13
C LYS A 13 -1.80 -4.68 4.59
N VAL A 14 -1.41 -4.93 5.83
CA VAL A 14 -1.40 -6.29 6.41
C VAL A 14 -2.81 -6.80 6.67
N ALA A 15 -3.66 -5.98 7.30
CA ALA A 15 -5.04 -6.34 7.60
C ALA A 15 -5.84 -6.65 6.33
N SER A 16 -5.69 -5.84 5.27
CA SER A 16 -6.34 -6.04 3.97
C SER A 16 -6.02 -7.42 3.38
N GLY A 17 -4.73 -7.78 3.28
CA GLY A 17 -4.34 -9.09 2.74
C GLY A 17 -4.93 -10.27 3.53
N ILE A 18 -5.05 -10.10 4.85
CA ILE A 18 -5.61 -11.13 5.74
C ILE A 18 -7.13 -11.20 5.59
N ILE A 19 -7.84 -10.07 5.66
CA ILE A 19 -9.30 -10.01 5.53
C ILE A 19 -9.75 -10.62 4.20
N TYR A 20 -9.11 -10.25 3.09
CA TYR A 20 -9.48 -10.79 1.77
C TYR A 20 -9.31 -12.32 1.70
N SER A 21 -8.34 -12.87 2.41
CA SER A 21 -8.13 -14.33 2.48
C SER A 21 -9.21 -15.08 3.27
N GLN A 22 -10.01 -14.37 4.08
CA GLN A 22 -11.04 -14.96 4.96
C GLN A 22 -12.47 -14.71 4.50
N GLU A 23 -12.72 -13.72 3.63
CA GLU A 23 -14.07 -13.31 3.22
C GLU A 23 -14.47 -13.92 1.87
N GLY A 24 -13.94 -13.37 0.76
CA GLY A 24 -14.37 -13.76 -0.58
C GLY A 24 -13.47 -13.18 -1.67
N ASN A 25 -13.92 -13.30 -2.91
CA ASN A 25 -13.26 -12.71 -4.07
C ASN A 25 -14.10 -11.56 -4.64
N TYR A 26 -13.56 -10.84 -5.63
CA TYR A 26 -14.25 -9.69 -6.23
C TYR A 26 -15.66 -9.99 -6.71
N GLY A 27 -15.94 -11.20 -7.23
CA GLY A 27 -17.24 -11.58 -7.75
C GLY A 27 -18.13 -12.34 -6.76
N SER A 28 -17.73 -12.46 -5.49
CA SER A 28 -18.51 -13.21 -4.50
C SER A 28 -19.87 -12.57 -4.26
N VAL A 29 -20.93 -13.39 -4.33
CA VAL A 29 -22.30 -13.00 -3.98
C VAL A 29 -22.91 -14.09 -3.11
N ASN A 30 -23.08 -13.80 -1.82
CA ASN A 30 -23.96 -14.57 -0.96
C ASN A 30 -25.36 -13.97 -1.08
N ARG A 31 -26.31 -14.72 -1.65
CA ARG A 31 -27.65 -14.21 -1.97
C ARG A 31 -28.50 -13.86 -0.77
N ASN A 32 -28.28 -14.55 0.36
CA ASN A 32 -28.92 -14.28 1.63
C ASN A 32 -27.99 -14.72 2.77
N ASP A 33 -27.34 -13.74 3.40
CA ASP A 33 -26.42 -13.96 4.49
C ASP A 33 -27.17 -14.03 5.82
N ASN A 34 -27.53 -15.26 6.23
CA ASN A 34 -28.19 -15.54 7.50
C ASN A 34 -29.48 -14.72 7.72
N ASN A 35 -30.31 -14.54 6.69
CA ASN A 35 -31.51 -13.70 6.70
C ASN A 35 -31.23 -12.20 6.92
N HIS A 36 -30.04 -11.73 6.54
CA HIS A 36 -29.65 -10.32 6.55
C HIS A 36 -29.40 -9.80 5.12
N GLY A 37 -30.17 -10.28 4.15
CA GLY A 37 -30.02 -9.91 2.75
C GLY A 37 -28.67 -10.32 2.15
N MET A 38 -28.39 -9.87 0.93
CA MET A 38 -27.18 -10.31 0.23
C MET A 38 -25.88 -9.69 0.79
N SER A 39 -24.78 -10.44 0.71
CA SER A 39 -23.41 -9.96 0.96
C SER A 39 -22.57 -10.10 -0.31
N ILE A 40 -21.88 -9.03 -0.71
CA ILE A 40 -21.22 -8.96 -2.03
C ILE A 40 -19.75 -8.54 -1.97
N GLY A 41 -18.99 -8.96 -2.98
CA GLY A 41 -17.62 -8.52 -3.21
C GLY A 41 -16.59 -9.10 -2.24
N LYS A 42 -15.33 -8.65 -2.39
CA LYS A 42 -14.16 -9.22 -1.70
C LYS A 42 -14.16 -9.04 -0.17
N CYS A 43 -14.92 -8.07 0.35
CA CYS A 43 -15.10 -7.84 1.79
C CYS A 43 -16.48 -8.26 2.28
N GLN A 44 -17.31 -8.88 1.43
CA GLN A 44 -18.68 -9.30 1.77
C GLN A 44 -19.53 -8.15 2.33
N TRP A 45 -19.54 -7.00 1.64
CA TRP A 45 -20.36 -5.86 2.00
C TRP A 45 -21.85 -6.23 1.95
N ASN A 46 -22.50 -6.16 3.11
CA ASN A 46 -23.85 -6.66 3.30
C ASN A 46 -24.92 -5.59 3.02
N ALA A 47 -26.04 -6.01 2.44
CA ALA A 47 -27.18 -5.17 2.08
C ALA A 47 -27.94 -4.65 3.31
N TYR A 48 -28.25 -5.52 4.26
CA TYR A 48 -28.98 -5.18 5.48
C TYR A 48 -28.24 -4.14 6.35
N TRP A 49 -26.91 -4.13 6.32
CA TRP A 49 -26.12 -3.09 7.00
C TRP A 49 -25.85 -1.85 6.13
N GLY A 50 -26.52 -1.72 4.99
CA GLY A 50 -26.46 -0.55 4.11
C GLY A 50 -25.14 -0.41 3.35
N ARG A 51 -24.44 -1.51 3.05
CA ARG A 51 -23.11 -1.49 2.43
C ARG A 51 -23.12 -1.95 0.97
N ALA A 52 -23.96 -2.93 0.63
CA ALA A 52 -24.00 -3.49 -0.73
C ALA A 52 -24.51 -2.48 -1.79
N LEU A 53 -25.62 -1.80 -1.53
CA LEU A 53 -26.22 -0.87 -2.50
C LEU A 53 -25.28 0.30 -2.84
N PRO A 54 -24.67 1.01 -1.87
CA PRO A 54 -23.71 2.08 -2.18
C PRO A 54 -22.52 1.60 -3.03
N LEU A 55 -22.02 0.39 -2.80
CA LEU A 55 -20.97 -0.20 -3.62
C LEU A 55 -21.44 -0.37 -5.07
N LEU A 56 -22.58 -1.01 -5.29
CA LEU A 56 -23.11 -1.22 -6.64
C LEU A 56 -23.39 0.09 -7.35
N LYS A 57 -23.98 1.08 -6.66
CA LYS A 57 -24.19 2.43 -7.20
C LYS A 57 -22.88 3.07 -7.67
N SER A 58 -21.84 3.00 -6.85
CA SER A 58 -20.52 3.55 -7.19
C SER A 58 -19.92 2.89 -8.43
N ILE A 59 -20.19 1.59 -8.65
CA ILE A 59 -19.75 0.89 -9.87
C ILE A 59 -20.60 1.30 -11.08
N VAL A 60 -21.92 1.39 -10.93
CA VAL A 60 -22.84 1.86 -11.98
C VAL A 60 -22.47 3.26 -12.46
N GLU A 61 -22.06 4.15 -11.56
CA GLU A 61 -21.65 5.52 -11.87
C GLU A 61 -20.38 5.62 -12.72
N LYS A 62 -19.51 4.60 -12.71
CA LYS A 62 -18.28 4.57 -13.51
C LYS A 62 -18.55 4.30 -14.99
N ASP A 63 -19.51 3.42 -15.29
CA ASP A 63 -19.94 3.07 -16.64
C ASP A 63 -21.41 2.61 -16.66
N GLN A 64 -22.31 3.58 -16.90
CA GLN A 64 -23.76 3.33 -16.85
C GLN A 64 -24.25 2.43 -17.99
N GLU A 65 -23.63 2.53 -19.18
CA GLU A 65 -24.03 1.74 -20.34
C GLU A 65 -23.67 0.26 -20.13
N GLN A 66 -22.42 -0.01 -19.73
CA GLN A 66 -21.98 -1.37 -19.40
C GLN A 66 -22.75 -1.95 -18.22
N ALA A 67 -22.99 -1.15 -17.19
CA ALA A 67 -23.76 -1.59 -16.04
C ALA A 67 -25.20 -1.98 -16.42
N LYS A 68 -25.86 -1.18 -17.24
CA LYS A 68 -27.21 -1.48 -17.72
C LYS A 68 -27.25 -2.74 -18.58
N GLU A 69 -26.27 -2.94 -19.45
CA GLU A 69 -26.13 -4.17 -20.25
C GLU A 69 -25.97 -5.41 -19.36
N ILE A 70 -25.16 -5.32 -18.30
CA ILE A 70 -24.88 -6.44 -17.40
C ILE A 70 -26.07 -6.76 -16.49
N LEU A 71 -26.68 -5.73 -15.90
CA LEU A 71 -27.73 -5.88 -14.87
C LEU A 71 -29.12 -6.12 -15.46
N GLY A 72 -29.35 -5.68 -16.70
CA GLY A 72 -30.69 -5.59 -17.28
C GLY A 72 -31.51 -4.44 -16.69
N ASP A 73 -32.63 -4.12 -17.35
CA ASP A 73 -33.40 -2.89 -17.07
C ASP A 73 -33.92 -2.81 -15.62
N ALA A 74 -34.46 -3.91 -15.09
CA ALA A 74 -35.10 -3.92 -13.77
C ALA A 74 -34.09 -3.68 -12.63
N LEU A 75 -33.04 -4.52 -12.57
CA LEU A 75 -32.02 -4.43 -11.52
C LEU A 75 -31.17 -3.16 -11.63
N TYR A 76 -30.85 -2.73 -12.86
CA TYR A 76 -30.20 -1.43 -13.08
C TYR A 76 -31.05 -0.28 -12.52
N THR A 77 -32.35 -0.25 -12.83
CA THR A 77 -33.25 0.81 -12.37
C THR A 77 -33.38 0.81 -10.85
N GLU A 78 -33.45 -0.36 -10.22
CA GLU A 78 -33.44 -0.48 -8.76
C GLU A 78 -32.16 0.11 -8.17
N ILE A 79 -30.97 -0.31 -8.65
CA ILE A 79 -29.68 0.13 -8.10
C ILE A 79 -29.46 1.63 -8.35
N ALA A 80 -29.60 2.07 -9.60
CA ALA A 80 -29.33 3.46 -10.00
C ALA A 80 -30.36 4.44 -9.42
N GLY A 81 -31.64 4.06 -9.41
CA GLY A 81 -32.75 4.94 -9.03
C GLY A 81 -33.03 5.03 -7.53
N SER A 82 -32.61 4.07 -6.73
CA SER A 82 -32.88 4.06 -5.28
C SER A 82 -31.97 5.00 -4.50
N SER A 83 -32.40 5.43 -3.32
CA SER A 83 -31.50 6.05 -2.34
C SER A 83 -30.44 5.05 -1.87
N ALA A 84 -29.27 5.55 -1.46
CA ALA A 84 -28.15 4.69 -1.07
C ALA A 84 -28.46 3.76 0.13
N ASP A 85 -29.45 4.12 0.94
CA ASP A 85 -29.91 3.39 2.12
C ASP A 85 -31.15 2.53 1.86
N ALA A 86 -31.63 2.41 0.62
CA ALA A 86 -32.88 1.70 0.32
C ALA A 86 -32.86 0.21 0.72
N TRP A 87 -31.69 -0.43 0.75
CA TRP A 87 -31.54 -1.82 1.23
C TRP A 87 -31.20 -1.91 2.72
N ASN A 88 -30.95 -0.79 3.40
CA ASN A 88 -30.58 -0.78 4.81
C ASN A 88 -31.72 -1.33 5.68
N ARG A 89 -31.39 -2.28 6.56
CA ARG A 89 -32.33 -3.04 7.38
C ARG A 89 -33.40 -3.81 6.60
N GLN A 90 -33.16 -4.01 5.30
CA GLN A 90 -34.01 -4.85 4.46
C GLN A 90 -33.33 -6.19 4.24
N GLU A 91 -34.11 -7.26 4.26
CA GLU A 91 -33.67 -8.62 3.88
C GLU A 91 -33.69 -8.75 2.35
N ARG A 92 -33.08 -7.79 1.63
CA ARG A 92 -33.04 -7.80 0.16
C ARG A 92 -32.10 -8.92 -0.31
N GLU A 93 -32.71 -10.06 -0.59
CA GLU A 93 -32.04 -11.23 -1.17
C GLU A 93 -31.91 -11.10 -2.67
N ALA A 94 -30.81 -11.56 -3.27
CA ALA A 94 -30.68 -11.62 -4.72
C ALA A 94 -31.30 -12.91 -5.28
N THR A 95 -31.98 -12.83 -6.42
CA THR A 95 -32.28 -14.05 -7.20
C THR A 95 -30.98 -14.66 -7.76
N GLU A 96 -31.05 -15.85 -8.33
CA GLU A 96 -29.88 -16.47 -8.96
C GLU A 96 -29.38 -15.65 -10.16
N GLU A 97 -30.30 -15.13 -10.96
CA GLU A 97 -30.02 -14.29 -12.12
C GLU A 97 -29.39 -12.96 -11.70
N GLU A 98 -29.96 -12.32 -10.67
CA GLU A 98 -29.40 -11.09 -10.11
C GLU A 98 -27.99 -11.33 -9.55
N ALA A 99 -27.77 -12.43 -8.83
CA ALA A 99 -26.47 -12.76 -8.28
C ALA A 99 -25.40 -12.94 -9.36
N ASN A 100 -25.75 -13.60 -10.46
CA ASN A 100 -24.85 -13.77 -11.61
C ASN A 100 -24.54 -12.42 -12.28
N ALA A 101 -25.55 -11.56 -12.46
CA ALA A 101 -25.37 -10.22 -13.02
C ALA A 101 -24.50 -9.34 -12.13
N ILE A 102 -24.76 -9.33 -10.82
CA ILE A 102 -23.98 -8.61 -9.81
C ILE A 102 -22.53 -9.11 -9.79
N SER A 103 -22.32 -10.43 -9.78
CA SER A 103 -20.98 -11.03 -9.83
C SER A 103 -20.21 -10.58 -11.08
N LYS A 104 -20.87 -10.54 -12.24
CA LYS A 104 -20.29 -10.05 -13.49
C LYS A 104 -19.94 -8.56 -13.38
N LEU A 105 -20.84 -7.72 -12.86
CA LEU A 105 -20.59 -6.29 -12.66
C LEU A 105 -19.39 -6.04 -11.74
N LEU A 106 -19.32 -6.76 -10.62
CA LEU A 106 -18.25 -6.62 -9.63
C LEU A 106 -16.87 -7.02 -10.17
N THR A 107 -16.81 -7.91 -11.17
CA THR A 107 -15.55 -8.42 -11.74
C THR A 107 -15.03 -7.63 -12.93
N THR A 108 -15.79 -6.64 -13.39
CA THR A 108 -15.34 -5.63 -14.36
C THR A 108 -14.13 -4.86 -13.83
N LYS A 109 -13.44 -4.13 -14.71
CA LYS A 109 -12.31 -3.28 -14.31
C LYS A 109 -12.74 -2.27 -13.26
N ASP A 110 -13.83 -1.56 -13.51
CA ASP A 110 -14.34 -0.51 -12.62
C ASP A 110 -14.91 -1.12 -11.33
N GLY A 111 -15.58 -2.28 -11.44
CA GLY A 111 -16.06 -3.05 -10.29
C GLY A 111 -14.96 -3.43 -9.32
N LYS A 112 -13.77 -3.80 -9.82
CA LYS A 112 -12.59 -4.10 -8.98
C LYS A 112 -11.99 -2.83 -8.37
N GLU A 113 -11.85 -1.77 -9.15
CA GLU A 113 -11.31 -0.48 -8.68
C GLU A 113 -12.15 0.09 -7.52
N VAL A 114 -13.47 0.11 -7.66
CA VAL A 114 -14.37 0.62 -6.61
C VAL A 114 -14.31 -0.27 -5.35
N GLN A 115 -14.21 -1.59 -5.51
CA GLN A 115 -14.02 -2.48 -4.36
C GLN A 115 -12.67 -2.26 -3.67
N ASP A 116 -11.60 -1.97 -4.42
CA ASP A 116 -10.29 -1.63 -3.88
C ASP A 116 -10.33 -0.36 -3.04
N ASP A 117 -10.91 0.71 -3.59
CA ASP A 117 -11.06 1.99 -2.91
C ASP A 117 -11.92 1.88 -1.64
N LEU A 118 -13.06 1.19 -1.73
CA LEU A 118 -13.96 1.01 -0.58
C LEU A 118 -13.29 0.20 0.53
N ALA A 119 -12.58 -0.88 0.18
CA ALA A 119 -11.91 -1.72 1.17
C ALA A 119 -10.76 -0.97 1.86
N ASP A 120 -9.98 -0.15 1.14
CA ASP A 120 -8.93 0.68 1.75
C ASP A 120 -9.52 1.70 2.73
N ALA A 121 -10.62 2.36 2.33
CA ALA A 121 -11.32 3.33 3.18
C ALA A 121 -11.88 2.70 4.45
N ASP A 122 -12.57 1.56 4.31
CA ASP A 122 -13.16 0.81 5.42
C ASP A 122 -12.11 0.33 6.41
N ILE A 123 -11.09 -0.39 5.92
CA ILE A 123 -10.06 -0.99 6.76
C ILE A 123 -9.23 0.11 7.44
N THR A 124 -8.96 1.22 6.75
CA THR A 124 -8.39 2.41 7.37
C THR A 124 -9.28 2.94 8.50
N GLY A 125 -10.60 2.98 8.29
CA GLY A 125 -11.57 3.33 9.31
C GLY A 125 -11.50 2.41 10.53
N TYR A 126 -11.46 1.09 10.32
CA TYR A 126 -11.39 0.10 11.38
C TYR A 126 -10.10 0.26 12.23
N VAL A 127 -8.95 0.40 11.57
CA VAL A 127 -7.68 0.63 12.26
C VAL A 127 -7.73 1.93 13.08
N LYS A 128 -8.27 3.01 12.51
CA LYS A 128 -8.45 4.29 13.24
C LYS A 128 -9.39 4.17 14.43
N ASN A 129 -10.42 3.33 14.35
CA ASN A 129 -11.31 3.08 15.48
C ASN A 129 -10.58 2.36 16.63
N GLY A 130 -9.71 1.39 16.32
CA GLY A 130 -8.81 0.78 17.31
C GLY A 130 -7.87 1.80 17.96
N VAL A 131 -7.29 2.71 17.18
CA VAL A 131 -6.44 3.80 17.71
C VAL A 131 -7.23 4.73 18.64
N LYS A 132 -8.48 5.08 18.30
CA LYS A 132 -9.35 5.92 19.17
C LYS A 132 -9.67 5.25 20.51
N ILE A 133 -9.64 3.92 20.58
CA ILE A 133 -9.84 3.14 21.82
C ILE A 133 -8.55 3.10 22.66
N GLY A 134 -7.41 3.51 22.09
CA GLY A 134 -6.12 3.56 22.79
C GLY A 134 -5.18 2.39 22.47
N LEU A 135 -5.52 1.54 21.49
CA LEU A 135 -4.61 0.50 21.02
C LEU A 135 -3.38 1.11 20.35
N VAL A 136 -2.20 0.62 20.71
CA VAL A 136 -0.91 1.09 20.15
C VAL A 136 -0.09 -0.03 19.50
N SER A 137 -0.38 -1.29 19.81
CA SER A 137 0.19 -2.44 19.10
C SER A 137 -0.33 -2.48 17.67
N LEU A 138 0.57 -2.48 16.69
CA LEU A 138 0.26 -2.57 15.28
C LEU A 138 -0.38 -3.92 14.94
N LYS A 139 0.11 -5.00 15.58
CA LYS A 139 -0.49 -6.33 15.42
C LYS A 139 -1.88 -6.41 16.04
N ALA A 140 -2.10 -5.83 17.23
CA ALA A 140 -3.42 -5.75 17.83
C ALA A 140 -4.38 -4.92 16.96
N LEU A 141 -3.92 -3.82 16.37
CA LEU A 141 -4.70 -3.01 15.43
C LEU A 141 -5.08 -3.77 14.15
N ALA A 142 -4.18 -4.60 13.61
CA ALA A 142 -4.50 -5.45 12.46
C ALA A 142 -5.57 -6.49 12.83
N TYR A 143 -5.48 -7.07 14.03
CA TYR A 143 -6.45 -8.04 14.53
C TYR A 143 -7.81 -7.39 14.79
N PHE A 144 -7.79 -6.20 15.38
CA PHE A 144 -8.96 -5.37 15.61
C PHE A 144 -9.70 -5.05 14.31
N ALA A 145 -8.98 -4.72 13.23
CA ALA A 145 -9.58 -4.43 11.94
C ALA A 145 -10.34 -5.62 11.35
N ASP A 146 -9.82 -6.85 11.51
CA ASP A 146 -10.53 -8.05 11.09
C ASP A 146 -11.75 -8.37 11.98
N LEU A 147 -11.67 -8.12 13.30
CA LEU A 147 -12.85 -8.21 14.18
C LEU A 147 -13.94 -7.22 13.78
N GLU A 148 -13.57 -6.00 13.40
CA GLU A 148 -14.53 -4.97 12.98
C GLU A 148 -15.14 -5.28 11.61
N ASN A 149 -14.35 -5.83 10.69
CA ASN A 149 -14.88 -6.28 9.40
C ASN A 149 -15.94 -7.38 9.58
N GLN A 150 -15.68 -8.34 10.46
CA GLN A 150 -16.57 -9.48 10.67
C GLN A 150 -17.78 -9.16 11.57
N GLY A 151 -17.57 -8.47 12.68
CA GLY A 151 -18.57 -8.27 13.73
C GLY A 151 -19.04 -6.82 13.91
N GLY A 152 -18.55 -5.91 13.08
CA GLY A 152 -18.80 -4.47 13.21
C GLY A 152 -18.08 -3.83 14.40
N SER A 153 -18.21 -2.51 14.49
CA SER A 153 -17.52 -1.69 15.50
C SER A 153 -17.93 -2.01 16.93
N GLY A 154 -19.15 -2.54 17.13
CA GLY A 154 -19.63 -3.00 18.44
C GLY A 154 -18.87 -4.23 18.95
N ALA A 155 -18.57 -5.20 18.08
CA ALA A 155 -17.82 -6.39 18.45
C ALA A 155 -16.35 -6.07 18.72
N SER A 156 -15.68 -5.40 17.77
CA SER A 156 -14.27 -5.00 17.90
C SER A 156 -14.03 -4.17 19.15
N SER A 157 -14.88 -3.16 19.40
CA SER A 157 -14.75 -2.26 20.55
C SER A 157 -14.96 -2.98 21.88
N ARG A 158 -15.95 -3.86 21.98
CA ARG A 158 -16.22 -4.62 23.21
C ARG A 158 -15.02 -5.50 23.56
N ILE A 159 -14.52 -6.27 22.60
CA ILE A 159 -13.38 -7.18 22.80
C ILE A 159 -12.13 -6.41 23.23
N ALA A 160 -11.81 -5.32 22.53
CA ALA A 160 -10.65 -4.48 22.85
C ALA A 160 -10.76 -3.87 24.25
N LYS A 161 -11.95 -3.40 24.65
CA LYS A 161 -12.18 -2.85 26.00
C LYS A 161 -12.06 -3.91 27.09
N THR A 162 -12.63 -5.09 26.90
CA THR A 162 -12.49 -6.20 27.85
C THR A 162 -11.02 -6.62 28.02
N ALA A 163 -10.25 -6.66 26.91
CA ALA A 163 -8.81 -6.91 26.97
C ALA A 163 -8.07 -5.78 27.70
N ALA A 164 -8.42 -4.52 27.44
CA ALA A 164 -7.83 -3.35 28.08
C ALA A 164 -8.07 -3.33 29.61
N GLU A 165 -9.28 -3.66 30.06
CA GLU A 165 -9.62 -3.76 31.47
C GLU A 165 -8.76 -4.81 32.18
N ALA A 166 -8.57 -5.98 31.55
CA ALA A 166 -7.79 -7.06 32.13
C ALA A 166 -6.27 -6.82 32.12
N THR A 167 -5.77 -6.05 31.15
CA THR A 167 -4.35 -5.73 31.00
C THR A 167 -3.95 -4.45 31.74
N GLY A 168 -4.93 -3.70 32.24
CA GLY A 168 -4.74 -2.44 32.95
C GLY A 168 -4.40 -1.27 32.02
N GLY A 169 -4.96 -1.26 30.81
CA GLY A 169 -4.86 -0.18 29.82
C GLY A 169 -4.89 -0.66 28.38
N ALA A 170 -5.57 0.07 27.49
CA ALA A 170 -5.66 -0.28 26.07
C ALA A 170 -4.29 -0.25 25.36
N GLU A 171 -3.38 0.59 25.85
CA GLU A 171 -2.00 0.70 25.36
C GLU A 171 -1.14 -0.55 25.66
N LYS A 172 -1.62 -1.42 26.56
CA LYS A 172 -0.96 -2.69 26.93
C LYS A 172 -1.54 -3.90 26.21
N VAL A 173 -2.61 -3.72 25.44
CA VAL A 173 -3.24 -4.80 24.68
C VAL A 173 -2.38 -5.08 23.43
N GLY A 174 -1.69 -6.21 23.44
CA GLY A 174 -0.97 -6.77 22.31
C GLY A 174 -1.83 -7.74 21.49
N LEU A 175 -1.18 -8.42 20.55
CA LEU A 175 -1.83 -9.41 19.68
C LEU A 175 -2.37 -10.60 20.48
N GLU A 176 -1.57 -11.09 21.43
CA GLU A 176 -1.89 -12.22 22.29
C GLU A 176 -3.13 -11.93 23.14
N GLU A 177 -3.20 -10.74 23.73
CA GLU A 177 -4.31 -10.35 24.60
C GLU A 177 -5.61 -10.19 23.79
N ILE A 178 -5.60 -9.41 22.70
CA ILE A 178 -6.82 -9.21 21.92
C ILE A 178 -7.34 -10.51 21.32
N HIS A 179 -6.45 -11.42 20.91
CA HIS A 179 -6.82 -12.74 20.41
C HIS A 179 -7.47 -13.60 21.51
N ALA A 180 -6.87 -13.67 22.69
CA ALA A 180 -7.41 -14.45 23.81
C ALA A 180 -8.79 -13.95 24.24
N TYR A 181 -9.05 -12.64 24.20
CA TYR A 181 -10.36 -12.08 24.52
C TYR A 181 -11.36 -12.22 23.38
N ALA A 182 -10.92 -12.23 22.12
CA ALA A 182 -11.80 -12.55 20.99
C ALA A 182 -12.33 -13.99 21.06
N LEU A 183 -11.52 -14.95 21.50
CA LEU A 183 -11.95 -16.35 21.69
C LEU A 183 -12.97 -16.52 22.83
N LYS A 184 -12.93 -15.64 23.84
CA LYS A 184 -13.87 -15.66 24.98
C LYS A 184 -15.18 -14.92 24.70
N ASP A 185 -15.24 -14.13 23.62
CA ASP A 185 -16.42 -13.35 23.27
C ASP A 185 -17.58 -14.25 22.85
N ALA A 186 -18.78 -13.99 23.34
CA ALA A 186 -19.94 -14.84 23.09
C ALA A 186 -20.33 -14.93 21.59
N THR A 187 -20.04 -13.89 20.80
CA THR A 187 -20.33 -13.86 19.37
C THR A 187 -19.08 -14.23 18.56
N MET A 188 -17.96 -13.53 18.79
CA MET A 188 -16.76 -13.72 17.97
C MET A 188 -16.00 -14.99 18.31
N GLY A 189 -16.16 -15.53 19.53
CA GLY A 189 -15.57 -16.79 19.97
C GLY A 189 -16.13 -18.01 19.24
N GLN A 190 -17.34 -17.92 18.67
CA GLN A 190 -17.91 -18.98 17.83
C GLN A 190 -17.11 -19.19 16.54
N TYR A 191 -16.28 -18.21 16.14
CA TYR A 191 -15.45 -18.26 14.94
C TYR A 191 -13.98 -18.62 15.25
N GLU A 192 -13.74 -19.53 16.20
CA GLU A 192 -12.40 -19.93 16.67
C GLU A 192 -11.42 -20.19 15.51
N SER A 193 -11.84 -20.95 14.49
CA SER A 193 -10.97 -21.25 13.33
C SER A 193 -10.46 -19.99 12.64
N ARG A 194 -11.33 -18.99 12.41
CA ARG A 194 -10.94 -17.72 11.79
C ARG A 194 -10.07 -16.91 12.75
N ARG A 195 -10.44 -16.85 14.03
CA ARG A 195 -9.68 -16.12 15.06
C ARG A 195 -8.23 -16.60 15.14
N SER A 196 -8.00 -17.92 15.06
CA SER A 196 -6.68 -18.53 15.09
C SER A 196 -5.90 -18.33 13.79
N LYS A 197 -6.55 -18.47 12.62
CA LYS A 197 -5.89 -18.19 11.32
C LYS A 197 -5.42 -16.74 11.20
N VAL A 198 -6.26 -15.80 11.61
CA VAL A 198 -5.94 -14.36 11.61
C VAL A 198 -4.80 -14.06 12.58
N TYR A 199 -4.84 -14.66 13.78
CA TYR A 199 -3.76 -14.53 14.77
C TYR A 199 -2.41 -14.98 14.18
N GLU A 200 -2.33 -16.19 13.63
CA GLU A 200 -1.08 -16.71 13.06
C GLU A 200 -0.58 -15.90 11.87
N ALA A 201 -1.48 -15.43 10.99
CA ALA A 201 -1.13 -14.58 9.86
C ALA A 201 -0.55 -13.23 10.31
N ILE A 202 -1.14 -12.60 11.34
CA ILE A 202 -0.62 -11.33 11.89
C ILE A 202 0.68 -11.56 12.64
N LYS A 203 0.78 -12.66 13.41
CA LYS A 203 1.98 -13.03 14.15
C LYS A 203 3.19 -13.17 13.22
N GLY A 204 3.02 -13.83 12.08
CA GLY A 204 4.03 -14.00 11.04
C GLY A 204 4.26 -12.79 10.12
N SER A 205 3.47 -11.70 10.28
CA SER A 205 3.63 -10.48 9.47
C SER A 205 4.86 -9.66 9.86
N ASN A 206 5.23 -8.72 8.99
CA ASN A 206 6.34 -7.78 9.23
C ASN A 206 5.97 -6.59 10.14
N LEU A 207 4.77 -6.58 10.73
CA LEU A 207 4.40 -5.57 11.72
C LEU A 207 5.27 -5.76 12.96
N THR A 208 5.87 -4.66 13.41
CA THR A 208 6.69 -4.62 14.62
C THR A 208 5.95 -3.77 15.64
N ASP A 209 5.56 -4.41 16.73
CA ASP A 209 5.03 -3.69 17.88
C ASP A 209 6.18 -3.04 18.62
N VAL A 210 5.94 -1.84 19.14
CA VAL A 210 6.85 -1.28 20.13
C VAL A 210 6.64 -2.10 21.38
N SER A 211 7.62 -2.94 21.70
CA SER A 211 7.54 -3.87 22.84
C SER A 211 7.22 -3.12 24.14
N HIS A 212 6.06 -3.41 24.72
CA HIS A 212 5.69 -3.02 26.08
C HIS A 212 5.70 -4.26 26.96
N THR A 213 6.87 -4.64 27.50
CA THR A 213 6.91 -5.38 28.78
C THR A 213 8.32 -5.43 29.39
N LYS A 214 8.33 -5.12 30.70
CA LYS A 214 9.32 -5.37 31.76
C LYS A 214 10.59 -4.52 31.82
N THR A 215 10.63 -3.74 32.89
CA THR A 215 11.81 -3.25 33.61
C THR A 215 12.78 -4.40 33.87
N GLU A 216 13.91 -4.43 33.19
CA GLU A 216 15.13 -5.07 33.67
C GLU A 216 16.34 -4.17 33.38
N GLU A 217 17.33 -4.32 34.24
CA GLU A 217 18.40 -3.40 34.56
C GLU A 217 19.36 -3.12 33.42
N LYS A 218 20.15 -2.05 33.58
CA LYS A 218 21.32 -1.74 32.75
C LYS A 218 22.16 -3.00 32.54
N GLN A 219 22.08 -3.61 31.36
CA GLN A 219 23.18 -4.41 30.87
C GLN A 219 23.42 -4.15 29.39
N ASN A 220 24.57 -3.53 29.19
CA ASN A 220 25.19 -3.15 27.95
C ASN A 220 25.71 -4.43 27.27
N THR A 221 25.15 -4.81 26.13
CA THR A 221 25.81 -5.71 25.16
C THR A 221 25.26 -5.49 23.75
N PRO A 222 26.09 -5.60 22.70
CA PRO A 222 26.09 -4.68 21.58
C PRO A 222 25.28 -5.21 20.41
N GLN A 223 24.33 -4.41 19.93
CA GLN A 223 23.68 -4.65 18.65
C GLN A 223 24.62 -4.16 17.54
N LYS A 224 24.96 -5.05 16.60
CA LYS A 224 25.84 -4.79 15.47
C LYS A 224 25.39 -3.51 14.73
N PRO A 225 26.29 -2.54 14.46
CA PRO A 225 25.91 -1.27 13.83
C PRO A 225 25.24 -1.54 12.48
N GLN A 226 23.99 -1.09 12.35
CA GLN A 226 23.37 -0.95 11.05
C GLN A 226 23.78 0.43 10.54
N GLU A 227 24.67 0.43 9.54
CA GLU A 227 25.37 1.62 9.06
C GLU A 227 24.39 2.73 8.69
N THR A 228 24.43 3.80 9.48
CA THR A 228 23.84 5.09 9.13
C THR A 228 24.75 5.70 8.07
N PRO A 229 24.27 6.12 6.89
CA PRO A 229 25.11 6.78 5.90
C PRO A 229 25.66 8.09 6.51
N THR A 230 26.93 8.06 6.88
CA THR A 230 27.72 9.22 7.26
C THR A 230 28.53 9.58 6.02
N GLY A 231 28.04 10.53 5.22
CA GLY A 231 28.72 10.92 3.98
C GLY A 231 27.87 11.55 2.87
N VAL A 232 26.55 11.49 2.97
CA VAL A 232 25.66 12.03 1.92
C VAL A 232 25.78 13.55 1.83
N SER A 233 26.17 14.02 0.65
CA SER A 233 26.49 15.41 0.32
C SER A 233 25.47 16.02 -0.66
N LYS A 234 25.46 17.35 -0.74
CA LYS A 234 24.66 18.06 -1.75
C LYS A 234 25.18 17.69 -3.15
N GLY A 235 24.29 17.17 -4.00
CA GLY A 235 24.60 16.71 -5.34
C GLY A 235 24.42 15.22 -5.52
N ASP A 236 24.49 14.45 -4.43
CA ASP A 236 24.44 12.99 -4.47
C ASP A 236 23.10 12.44 -4.93
N ILE A 237 23.15 11.27 -5.56
CA ILE A 237 21.96 10.50 -5.90
C ILE A 237 21.78 9.42 -4.84
N VAL A 238 20.61 9.39 -4.22
CA VAL A 238 20.27 8.48 -3.13
C VAL A 238 18.95 7.78 -3.45
N THR A 239 18.76 6.59 -2.89
CA THR A 239 17.46 5.91 -2.92
C THR A 239 16.66 6.36 -1.72
N PHE A 240 15.61 7.15 -1.94
CA PHE A 240 14.57 7.36 -0.94
C PHE A 240 13.74 6.08 -0.83
N THR A 241 13.66 5.50 0.35
CA THR A 241 12.98 4.21 0.58
C THR A 241 11.55 4.35 1.11
N GLY A 242 11.06 5.59 1.20
CA GLY A 242 9.76 5.91 1.78
C GLY A 242 9.86 6.65 3.11
N GLY A 243 8.81 7.39 3.46
CA GLY A 243 8.68 8.15 4.71
C GLY A 243 8.15 9.57 4.52
N GLY A 244 8.31 10.37 5.57
CA GLY A 244 7.89 11.77 5.60
C GLY A 244 8.74 12.66 4.69
N VAL A 245 8.06 13.50 3.92
CA VAL A 245 8.63 14.60 3.15
C VAL A 245 8.16 15.90 3.79
N TYR A 246 9.10 16.70 4.28
CA TYR A 246 8.88 17.86 5.14
C TYR A 246 9.13 19.15 4.37
N ILE A 247 8.37 20.21 4.69
CA ILE A 247 8.57 21.53 4.07
C ILE A 247 9.90 22.20 4.50
N SER A 248 10.43 21.83 5.66
CA SER A 248 11.70 22.35 6.20
C SER A 248 12.45 21.27 6.99
N SER A 249 13.75 21.49 7.22
CA SER A 249 14.63 20.55 7.93
C SER A 249 14.32 20.40 9.43
N THR A 250 13.48 21.26 9.99
CA THR A 250 13.12 21.30 11.42
C THR A 250 11.60 21.25 11.64
N ALA A 251 10.83 20.95 10.60
CA ALA A 251 9.38 20.85 10.72
C ALA A 251 9.02 19.76 11.72
N GLU A 252 8.05 20.03 12.59
CA GLU A 252 7.59 19.03 13.57
C GLU A 252 6.77 17.90 12.91
N TYR A 253 6.16 18.18 11.75
CA TYR A 253 5.28 17.27 11.03
C TYR A 253 5.64 17.20 9.53
N ALA A 254 5.49 16.02 8.93
CA ALA A 254 5.67 15.82 7.50
C ALA A 254 4.61 16.58 6.70
N ALA A 255 5.02 17.23 5.62
CA ALA A 255 4.11 17.88 4.68
C ALA A 255 3.32 16.83 3.87
N LYS A 256 4.01 15.75 3.49
CA LYS A 256 3.45 14.59 2.77
C LYS A 256 4.16 13.32 3.19
N GLU A 257 3.42 12.24 3.38
CA GLU A 257 3.98 10.90 3.53
C GLU A 257 4.04 10.20 2.17
N LYS A 258 5.21 9.69 1.79
CA LYS A 258 5.43 9.00 0.53
C LYS A 258 5.94 7.60 0.77
N ASP A 259 5.12 6.60 0.43
CA ASP A 259 5.48 5.18 0.50
C ASP A 259 5.89 4.66 -0.88
N VAL A 260 6.86 5.34 -1.49
CA VAL A 260 7.41 4.97 -2.79
C VAL A 260 8.93 4.93 -2.69
N VAL A 261 9.53 3.90 -3.29
CA VAL A 261 10.97 3.90 -3.51
C VAL A 261 11.26 4.84 -4.67
N SER A 262 11.99 5.92 -4.42
CA SER A 262 12.28 6.96 -5.41
C SER A 262 13.77 7.25 -5.49
N THR A 263 14.30 7.30 -6.71
CA THR A 263 15.65 7.80 -6.93
C THR A 263 15.63 9.31 -6.77
N CYS A 264 16.39 9.86 -5.81
CA CYS A 264 16.36 11.26 -5.44
C CYS A 264 17.74 11.90 -5.55
N LYS A 265 17.78 13.15 -6.02
CA LYS A 265 18.97 14.00 -5.89
C LYS A 265 18.92 14.79 -4.59
N VAL A 266 19.99 14.74 -3.81
CA VAL A 266 20.17 15.56 -2.61
C VAL A 266 20.55 16.97 -3.06
N THR A 267 19.78 17.96 -2.63
CA THR A 267 19.93 19.36 -3.07
C THR A 267 20.29 20.32 -1.95
N ALA A 268 20.13 19.88 -0.70
CA ALA A 268 20.66 20.54 0.49
C ALA A 268 20.88 19.51 1.60
N VAL A 269 21.82 19.81 2.49
CA VAL A 269 22.11 19.03 3.71
C VAL A 269 22.09 19.98 4.89
N ASN A 270 21.38 19.62 5.97
CA ASN A 270 21.39 20.35 7.23
C ASN A 270 21.67 19.38 8.37
N GLU A 271 22.93 19.32 8.79
CA GLU A 271 23.40 18.37 9.80
C GLU A 271 22.76 18.57 11.19
N LYS A 272 22.32 19.81 11.47
CA LYS A 272 21.68 20.19 12.75
C LYS A 272 20.16 20.06 12.71
N GLY A 273 19.57 19.81 11.54
CA GLY A 273 18.14 19.65 11.37
C GLY A 273 17.65 18.25 11.73
N THR A 274 16.41 18.15 12.20
CA THR A 274 15.71 16.88 12.44
C THR A 274 15.61 16.04 11.17
N HIS A 275 15.42 16.69 10.01
CA HIS A 275 15.35 16.08 8.69
C HIS A 275 16.54 16.57 7.86
N LYS A 276 17.58 15.74 7.78
CA LYS A 276 18.92 16.17 7.35
C LYS A 276 19.04 16.47 5.86
N TYR A 277 18.23 15.86 4.99
CA TYR A 277 18.48 15.88 3.55
C TYR A 277 17.29 16.44 2.78
N HIS A 278 17.52 17.40 1.88
CA HIS A 278 16.50 17.85 0.93
C HIS A 278 16.59 17.04 -0.36
N CYS A 279 15.56 16.26 -0.65
CA CYS A 279 15.52 15.33 -1.77
C CYS A 279 14.53 15.78 -2.85
N ILE A 280 14.98 15.68 -4.12
CA ILE A 280 14.14 15.87 -5.30
C ILE A 280 14.16 14.60 -6.13
N SER A 281 13.00 13.97 -6.30
CA SER A 281 12.79 12.78 -7.13
C SER A 281 13.26 13.04 -8.56
N GLN A 282 14.05 12.11 -9.07
CA GLN A 282 14.57 12.08 -10.44
C GLN A 282 13.77 11.13 -11.33
N ASP A 283 12.91 10.29 -10.74
CA ASP A 283 12.12 9.25 -11.40
C ASP A 283 10.62 9.57 -11.44
N GLY A 284 10.22 10.83 -11.23
CA GLY A 284 8.83 11.28 -11.36
C GLY A 284 7.89 10.85 -10.22
N LYS A 285 8.40 10.16 -9.20
CA LYS A 285 7.61 9.72 -8.02
C LYS A 285 7.36 10.83 -6.99
N GLY A 286 7.84 12.04 -7.30
CA GLY A 286 7.38 13.29 -6.72
C GLY A 286 7.84 13.57 -5.29
N VAL A 287 8.91 12.93 -4.82
CA VAL A 287 9.62 13.36 -3.60
C VAL A 287 10.17 14.77 -3.85
N TYR A 288 9.74 15.74 -3.06
CA TYR A 288 10.21 17.12 -3.14
C TYR A 288 10.10 17.73 -1.75
N GLY A 289 11.21 17.77 -1.02
CA GLY A 289 11.26 18.30 0.34
C GLY A 289 12.36 17.66 1.19
N TRP A 290 12.38 18.01 2.46
CA TRP A 290 13.31 17.43 3.44
C TRP A 290 12.87 16.01 3.81
N VAL A 291 13.81 15.12 4.09
CA VAL A 291 13.59 13.72 4.47
C VAL A 291 14.52 13.31 5.60
N ASN A 292 14.15 12.26 6.33
CA ASN A 292 14.98 11.69 7.39
C ASN A 292 16.22 11.00 6.80
N ALA A 293 17.30 10.95 7.58
CA ALA A 293 18.51 10.21 7.20
C ALA A 293 18.25 8.72 7.03
N GLU A 294 17.36 8.15 7.85
CA GLU A 294 16.95 6.74 7.78
C GLU A 294 16.08 6.41 6.56
N SER A 295 15.45 7.42 5.95
CA SER A 295 14.59 7.27 4.77
C SER A 295 15.40 7.27 3.47
N ILE A 296 16.72 7.41 3.54
CA ILE A 296 17.60 7.37 2.38
C ILE A 296 18.64 6.27 2.54
N LYS A 297 18.92 5.58 1.43
CA LYS A 297 20.10 4.73 1.27
C LYS A 297 20.98 5.34 0.22
N GLU A 298 22.28 5.45 0.50
CA GLU A 298 23.23 5.90 -0.50
C GLU A 298 23.22 4.90 -1.68
N LEU A 299 23.03 5.40 -2.89
CA LEU A 299 23.47 4.65 -4.07
C LEU A 299 24.97 4.89 -4.11
N SER A 300 25.74 3.86 -3.73
CA SER A 300 27.19 3.96 -3.55
C SER A 300 27.83 4.96 -4.53
N SER A 301 28.40 6.03 -3.98
CA SER A 301 29.18 7.00 -4.71
C SER A 301 30.52 6.38 -5.14
N LYS A 302 30.49 5.48 -6.13
CA LYS A 302 31.66 5.25 -6.98
C LYS A 302 31.51 6.06 -8.24
N ALA A 303 32.05 7.27 -8.19
CA ALA A 303 32.56 7.89 -9.40
C ALA A 303 33.59 6.93 -10.03
N HIS A 304 33.24 6.44 -11.24
CA HIS A 304 34.11 5.83 -12.25
C HIS A 304 34.97 4.63 -11.81
N SER A 305 34.47 3.46 -12.17
CA SER A 305 35.25 2.57 -13.02
C SER A 305 34.31 2.04 -14.07
N ASP A 306 34.68 2.12 -15.36
CA ASP A 306 33.92 1.61 -16.49
C ASP A 306 33.21 0.29 -16.13
N PRO A 307 31.90 0.15 -16.43
CA PRO A 307 31.24 -1.13 -16.23
C PRO A 307 31.93 -2.16 -17.12
N ALA A 308 32.69 -3.05 -16.49
CA ALA A 308 33.10 -4.30 -17.10
C ALA A 308 31.82 -5.10 -17.36
N SER A 309 31.25 -4.86 -18.53
CA SER A 309 30.01 -5.40 -19.12
C SER A 309 28.68 -4.88 -18.54
N VAL A 310 27.97 -4.12 -19.37
CA VAL A 310 26.53 -3.82 -19.23
C VAL A 310 25.72 -4.99 -19.80
N SER A 311 24.73 -5.46 -19.05
CA SER A 311 23.87 -6.60 -19.37
C SER A 311 22.41 -6.21 -19.61
N LYS A 312 21.66 -7.10 -20.27
CA LYS A 312 20.21 -6.93 -20.45
C LYS A 312 19.51 -7.02 -19.09
N GLY A 313 18.72 -6.01 -18.75
CA GLY A 313 18.00 -5.89 -17.49
C GLY A 313 18.56 -4.78 -16.59
N ASP A 314 19.81 -4.37 -16.82
CA ASP A 314 20.49 -3.38 -15.98
C ASP A 314 19.81 -2.02 -16.05
N ILE A 315 19.89 -1.30 -14.92
CA ILE A 315 19.52 0.11 -14.85
C ILE A 315 20.80 0.94 -14.95
N VAL A 316 20.90 1.75 -16.00
CA VAL A 316 22.08 2.52 -16.36
C VAL A 316 21.73 3.99 -16.51
N THR A 317 22.73 4.86 -16.42
CA THR A 317 22.58 6.30 -16.67
C THR A 317 23.02 6.62 -18.08
N PHE A 318 22.06 6.95 -18.96
CA PHE A 318 22.37 7.62 -20.22
C PHE A 318 22.77 9.06 -19.93
N THR A 319 23.93 9.49 -20.39
CA THR A 319 24.54 10.79 -20.07
C THR A 319 24.30 11.85 -21.14
N GLY A 320 23.70 11.46 -22.26
CA GLY A 320 23.43 12.31 -23.41
C GLY A 320 24.19 11.84 -24.64
N GLY A 321 23.61 12.04 -25.83
CA GLY A 321 24.20 11.58 -27.09
C GLY A 321 23.18 11.16 -28.14
N GLY A 322 23.64 10.41 -29.15
CA GLY A 322 22.80 9.88 -30.21
C GLY A 322 21.96 8.69 -29.73
N VAL A 323 20.67 8.68 -30.05
CA VAL A 323 19.80 7.52 -29.95
C VAL A 323 19.54 7.01 -31.36
N TYR A 324 19.67 5.71 -31.57
CA TYR A 324 19.72 5.07 -32.87
C TYR A 324 18.60 4.03 -33.01
N LYS A 325 18.08 3.89 -34.23
CA LYS A 325 17.02 2.91 -34.54
C LYS A 325 17.51 1.45 -34.50
N SER A 326 18.80 1.21 -34.66
CA SER A 326 19.43 -0.12 -34.60
C SER A 326 20.86 -0.03 -34.06
N SER A 327 21.43 -1.16 -33.61
CA SER A 327 22.77 -1.22 -33.03
C SER A 327 23.92 -0.94 -34.02
N THR A 328 23.62 -0.86 -35.32
CA THR A 328 24.58 -0.66 -36.40
C THR A 328 24.20 0.51 -37.32
N ALA A 329 23.24 1.34 -36.92
CA ALA A 329 22.81 2.48 -37.73
C ALA A 329 23.96 3.49 -37.90
N GLU A 330 24.15 4.02 -39.10
CA GLU A 330 25.21 4.99 -39.39
C GLU A 330 24.91 6.37 -38.77
N TYR A 331 23.63 6.74 -38.66
CA TYR A 331 23.18 8.04 -38.15
C TYR A 331 22.19 7.86 -36.99
N ALA A 332 22.29 8.77 -36.01
CA ALA A 332 21.33 8.84 -34.91
C ALA A 332 19.94 9.24 -35.43
N SER A 333 18.89 8.59 -34.93
CA SER A 333 17.51 9.02 -35.20
C SER A 333 17.15 10.29 -34.44
N VAL A 334 17.74 10.50 -33.26
CA VAL A 334 17.57 11.71 -32.47
C VAL A 334 18.80 11.97 -31.60
N GLN A 335 19.15 13.25 -31.42
CA GLN A 335 20.14 13.68 -30.43
C GLN A 335 19.42 14.03 -29.13
N LYS A 336 19.89 13.46 -28.03
CA LYS A 336 19.30 13.63 -26.69
C LYS A 336 20.36 14.18 -25.74
N ASN A 337 20.30 15.48 -25.48
CA ASN A 337 21.20 16.15 -24.53
C ASN A 337 20.60 16.15 -23.11
N VAL A 338 20.22 14.97 -22.64
CA VAL A 338 19.59 14.78 -21.33
C VAL A 338 20.27 13.63 -20.62
N THR A 339 20.45 13.77 -19.31
CA THR A 339 20.81 12.64 -18.45
C THR A 339 19.54 11.87 -18.09
N SER A 340 19.45 10.60 -18.50
CA SER A 340 18.26 9.75 -18.32
C SER A 340 18.60 8.45 -17.61
N THR A 341 17.78 8.06 -16.65
CA THR A 341 17.83 6.70 -16.08
C THR A 341 17.16 5.74 -17.03
N CYS A 342 17.88 4.74 -17.51
CA CYS A 342 17.43 3.83 -18.55
C CYS A 342 17.50 2.37 -18.10
N LYS A 343 16.52 1.56 -18.49
CA LYS A 343 16.62 0.11 -18.45
C LYS A 343 17.20 -0.41 -19.76
N VAL A 344 18.22 -1.25 -19.67
CA VAL A 344 18.80 -1.93 -20.84
C VAL A 344 17.90 -3.11 -21.22
N THR A 345 17.34 -3.10 -22.41
CA THR A 345 16.42 -4.14 -22.88
C THR A 345 17.02 -5.09 -23.90
N ALA A 346 18.15 -4.73 -24.50
CA ALA A 346 18.96 -5.59 -25.36
C ALA A 346 20.44 -5.14 -25.33
N VAL A 347 21.34 -6.10 -25.54
CA VAL A 347 22.78 -5.87 -25.67
C VAL A 347 23.26 -6.54 -26.95
N ASN A 348 24.01 -5.82 -27.78
CA ASN A 348 24.69 -6.33 -28.96
C ASN A 348 26.13 -5.81 -28.98
N THR A 349 27.04 -6.56 -28.37
CA THR A 349 28.46 -6.16 -28.24
C THR A 349 29.21 -6.10 -29.56
N LYS A 350 28.65 -6.62 -30.66
CA LYS A 350 29.21 -6.53 -32.01
C LYS A 350 28.74 -5.30 -32.79
N GLY A 351 27.74 -4.57 -32.28
CA GLY A 351 27.22 -3.36 -32.91
C GLY A 351 27.95 -2.10 -32.44
N THR A 352 27.97 -1.06 -33.29
CA THR A 352 28.51 0.28 -32.98
C THR A 352 27.84 0.93 -31.76
N HIS A 353 26.54 0.65 -31.57
CA HIS A 353 25.73 1.14 -30.46
C HIS A 353 25.23 -0.07 -29.66
N PRO A 354 25.98 -0.54 -28.66
CA PRO A 354 25.78 -1.88 -28.12
C PRO A 354 24.60 -2.03 -27.18
N TYR A 355 23.97 -0.94 -26.71
CA TYR A 355 22.94 -1.00 -25.67
C TYR A 355 21.62 -0.43 -26.16
N HIS A 356 20.54 -1.20 -26.06
CA HIS A 356 19.18 -0.68 -26.25
C HIS A 356 18.61 -0.20 -24.92
N CYS A 357 18.36 1.10 -24.82
CA CYS A 357 17.93 1.77 -23.60
C CYS A 357 16.49 2.26 -23.72
N ILE A 358 15.71 2.04 -22.65
CA ILE A 358 14.38 2.62 -22.47
C ILE A 358 14.38 3.46 -21.20
N SER A 359 14.18 4.76 -21.35
CA SER A 359 14.04 5.74 -20.26
C SER A 359 12.96 5.27 -19.28
N GLN A 360 13.32 5.28 -18.00
CA GLN A 360 12.44 4.97 -16.86
C GLN A 360 11.95 6.26 -16.17
N ASP A 361 12.50 7.41 -16.56
CA ASP A 361 12.26 8.73 -15.99
C ASP A 361 11.55 9.68 -16.96
N GLY A 362 11.01 9.18 -18.08
CA GLY A 362 10.19 9.94 -19.02
C GLY A 362 10.96 10.92 -19.92
N LYS A 363 12.30 10.91 -19.89
CA LYS A 363 13.15 11.79 -20.73
C LYS A 363 13.30 11.32 -22.18
N GLY A 364 12.64 10.22 -22.53
CA GLY A 364 12.39 9.82 -23.91
C GLY A 364 13.62 9.26 -24.64
N VAL A 365 14.55 8.64 -23.91
CA VAL A 365 15.55 7.74 -24.50
C VAL A 365 14.83 6.44 -24.82
N TYR A 366 14.71 6.13 -26.11
CA TYR A 366 14.13 4.87 -26.58
C TYR A 366 14.86 4.46 -27.85
N GLY A 367 15.81 3.54 -27.73
CA GLY A 367 16.61 3.06 -28.85
C GLY A 367 18.01 2.63 -28.44
N TRP A 368 18.85 2.37 -29.44
CA TRP A 368 20.24 1.99 -29.22
C TRP A 368 21.09 3.22 -28.93
N VAL A 369 22.08 3.09 -28.05
CA VAL A 369 22.97 4.19 -27.63
C VAL A 369 24.43 3.72 -27.62
N ASN A 370 25.36 4.67 -27.69
CA ASN A 370 26.79 4.36 -27.61
C ASN A 370 27.17 3.85 -26.21
N ALA A 371 28.21 3.02 -26.14
CA ALA A 371 28.74 2.61 -24.85
C ALA A 371 29.26 3.79 -24.03
N ALA A 372 29.90 4.76 -24.68
CA ALA A 372 30.43 5.97 -24.04
C ALA A 372 29.33 6.86 -23.42
N ASP A 373 28.10 6.76 -23.91
CA ASP A 373 26.99 7.57 -23.44
C ASP A 373 26.27 6.94 -22.24
N VAL A 374 26.72 5.76 -21.76
CA VAL A 374 26.06 4.97 -20.71
C VAL A 374 27.02 4.74 -19.53
N LYS A 375 26.54 4.98 -18.31
CA LYS A 375 27.31 4.81 -17.05
C LYS A 375 26.57 3.99 -16.00
#